data_AF-A0A7S1UF22-F1
#
_entry.id   AF-A0A7S1UF22-F1
#
_cell.length_a   1.000
_cell.length_b   1.000
_cell.length_c   1.000
_cell.angle_alpha   90.00
_cell.angle_beta   90.00
_cell.angle_gamma   90.00
#
_symmetry.space_group_name_H-M   'P 1'
#
loop_
_entity.id
_entity.type
_entity.pdbx_description
1 polymer ?
#
loop_
_entity_poly.entity_id
_entity_poly.type
_entity_poly.pdbx_seq_one_letter_code
_entity_poly.pdbx_strand_id
1 'polypeptide(L)'
;MGLLEAGVTVALVTAVGDPRPEPFEKRMIGLIRRIQRRGPGAKPVSLYAVGGQCNYVFRYDCNKHKFVPLAREKWEPESMRHWNTHNINAMLDAAEAALVVTANQLGMASCVKLVRKERAVGLLYTGTYHRTTAYFLDELALKARDAVKRLLRQGHLHLPFCTFNGGRDVFVDVGSKELGIDMLRGLVGAERAETLHMGDQFTRTGNDLLARRACGTVWVDDPGETAAMLRELLSAMDERKRLLY
;
A
#
# COMPACT_ATOMS: atom_id res chain seq x y z
N MET A 1 2.86 -6.82 -18.94
CA MET A 1 1.88 -7.57 -19.77
C MET A 1 2.10 -9.05 -19.69
N GLY A 2 3.32 -9.57 -19.92
CA GLY A 2 3.60 -11.00 -19.89
C GLY A 2 2.98 -11.76 -18.71
N LEU A 3 3.07 -11.23 -17.48
CA LEU A 3 2.46 -11.88 -16.30
C LEU A 3 0.93 -11.99 -16.41
N LEU A 4 0.26 -10.88 -16.76
CA LEU A 4 -1.21 -10.87 -16.96
C LEU A 4 -1.62 -11.80 -18.10
N GLU A 5 -0.84 -11.88 -19.17
CA GLU A 5 -1.09 -12.76 -20.32
C GLU A 5 -0.86 -14.24 -19.97
N ALA A 6 0.07 -14.51 -19.06
CA ALA A 6 0.31 -15.83 -18.48
C ALA A 6 -0.74 -16.23 -17.43
N GLY A 7 -1.75 -15.39 -17.16
CA GLY A 7 -2.83 -15.68 -16.21
C GLY A 7 -2.51 -15.31 -14.75
N VAL A 8 -1.39 -14.64 -14.49
CA VAL A 8 -1.01 -14.19 -13.14
C VAL A 8 -1.87 -13.01 -12.71
N THR A 9 -2.37 -13.06 -11.48
CA THR A 9 -2.98 -11.89 -10.83
C THR A 9 -1.91 -10.86 -10.50
N VAL A 10 -2.08 -9.64 -10.99
CA VAL A 10 -1.21 -8.50 -10.67
C VAL A 10 -1.99 -7.51 -9.82
N ALA A 11 -1.34 -6.93 -8.81
CA ALA A 11 -1.96 -5.93 -7.96
C ALA A 11 -1.01 -4.79 -7.58
N LEU A 12 -1.54 -3.57 -7.50
CA LEU A 12 -0.89 -2.44 -6.85
C LEU A 12 -1.34 -2.37 -5.39
N VAL A 13 -0.45 -2.56 -4.43
CA VAL A 13 -0.73 -2.35 -3.00
C VAL A 13 -0.02 -1.09 -2.53
N THR A 14 -0.76 -0.11 -2.02
CA THR A 14 -0.21 1.24 -1.76
C THR A 14 -0.78 1.89 -0.50
N ALA A 15 0.02 2.75 0.14
CA ALA A 15 -0.43 3.61 1.24
C ALA A 15 -1.42 4.70 0.80
N VAL A 16 -1.51 5.01 -0.51
CA VAL A 16 -2.50 5.97 -1.00
C VAL A 16 -3.91 5.45 -0.69
N GLY A 17 -4.56 6.07 0.28
CA GLY A 17 -5.97 5.80 0.62
C GLY A 17 -6.89 6.85 -0.01
N ASP A 18 -7.69 6.43 -0.99
CA ASP A 18 -8.81 7.17 -1.55
C ASP A 18 -9.93 6.15 -1.85
N PRO A 19 -11.19 6.43 -1.50
CA PRO A 19 -12.31 5.53 -1.80
C PRO A 19 -12.64 5.46 -3.30
N ARG A 20 -12.11 6.38 -4.11
CA ARG A 20 -12.35 6.43 -5.55
C ARG A 20 -11.17 5.81 -6.33
N PRO A 21 -11.42 5.22 -7.51
CA PRO A 21 -10.42 4.47 -8.27
C PRO A 21 -9.37 5.33 -8.99
N GLU A 22 -9.65 6.60 -9.28
CA GLU A 22 -8.87 7.43 -10.20
C GLU A 22 -7.39 7.61 -9.79
N PRO A 23 -7.04 7.77 -8.50
CA PRO A 23 -5.63 7.83 -8.08
C PRO A 23 -4.85 6.55 -8.40
N PHE A 24 -5.51 5.38 -8.35
CA PHE A 24 -4.90 4.08 -8.65
C PHE A 24 -4.79 3.86 -10.16
N GLU A 25 -5.81 4.27 -10.91
CA GLU A 25 -5.79 4.28 -12.38
C GLU A 25 -4.64 5.13 -12.91
N LYS A 26 -4.46 6.33 -12.36
CA LYS A 26 -3.37 7.24 -12.76
C LYS A 26 -2.00 6.60 -12.56
N ARG A 27 -1.80 5.86 -11.47
CA ARG A 27 -0.54 5.14 -11.17
C ARG A 27 -0.28 3.98 -12.13
N MET A 28 -1.33 3.35 -12.65
CA MET A 28 -1.24 2.19 -13.55
C MET A 28 -1.58 2.51 -15.01
N ILE A 29 -1.65 3.80 -15.38
CA ILE A 29 -2.17 4.23 -16.69
C ILE A 29 -1.42 3.60 -17.87
N GLY A 30 -0.10 3.41 -17.75
CA GLY A 30 0.69 2.75 -18.79
C GLY A 30 0.29 1.29 -19.02
N LEU A 31 0.04 0.55 -17.93
CA LEU A 31 -0.43 -0.83 -17.97
C LEU A 31 -1.87 -0.92 -18.49
N ILE A 32 -2.76 -0.07 -17.97
CA ILE A 32 -4.17 0.02 -18.38
C ILE A 32 -4.29 0.31 -19.87
N ARG A 33 -3.56 1.29 -20.39
CA ARG A 33 -3.53 1.61 -21.83
C ARG A 33 -3.08 0.41 -22.67
N ARG A 34 -2.16 -0.40 -22.15
CA ARG A 34 -1.70 -1.60 -22.86
C ARG A 34 -2.72 -2.75 -22.81
N ILE A 35 -3.50 -2.86 -21.73
CA ILE A 35 -4.65 -3.77 -21.64
C ILE A 35 -5.75 -3.35 -22.63
N GLN A 36 -6.08 -2.05 -22.69
CA GLN A 36 -7.13 -1.50 -23.57
C GLN A 36 -6.81 -1.64 -25.06
N ARG A 37 -5.54 -1.68 -25.45
CA ARG A 37 -5.12 -1.91 -26.85
C ARG A 37 -5.25 -3.36 -27.31
N ARG A 38 -5.61 -4.29 -26.42
CA ARG A 38 -5.84 -5.68 -26.80
C ARG A 38 -7.10 -5.75 -27.66
N GLY A 39 -7.02 -6.50 -28.75
CA GLY A 39 -8.13 -6.61 -29.69
C GLY A 39 -9.35 -7.33 -29.10
N PRO A 40 -10.49 -7.29 -29.82
CA PRO A 40 -11.66 -8.10 -29.50
C PRO A 40 -11.29 -9.57 -29.32
N GLY A 41 -11.87 -10.25 -28.31
CA GLY A 41 -11.59 -11.66 -28.00
C GLY A 41 -10.40 -11.91 -27.08
N ALA A 42 -9.70 -10.87 -26.63
CA ALA A 42 -8.63 -11.03 -25.66
C ALA A 42 -9.16 -11.53 -24.30
N LYS A 43 -8.51 -12.56 -23.73
CA LYS A 43 -8.87 -13.12 -22.42
C LYS A 43 -8.87 -12.02 -21.33
N PRO A 44 -9.86 -11.95 -20.44
CA PRO A 44 -9.85 -11.02 -19.32
C PRO A 44 -8.56 -11.14 -18.49
N VAL A 45 -8.06 -10.01 -17.99
CA VAL A 45 -6.88 -9.99 -17.11
C VAL A 45 -7.28 -9.83 -15.65
N SER A 46 -6.49 -10.40 -14.75
CA SER A 46 -6.68 -10.31 -13.31
C SER A 46 -5.81 -9.18 -12.74
N LEU A 47 -6.38 -7.98 -12.66
CA LEU A 47 -5.68 -6.77 -12.18
C LEU A 47 -6.44 -6.12 -11.02
N TYR A 48 -5.74 -5.85 -9.92
CA TYR A 48 -6.30 -5.29 -8.69
C TYR A 48 -5.54 -4.06 -8.19
N ALA A 49 -6.18 -3.27 -7.34
CA ALA A 49 -5.53 -2.23 -6.55
C ALA A 49 -6.02 -2.34 -5.10
N VAL A 50 -5.09 -2.27 -4.15
CA VAL A 50 -5.34 -2.20 -2.72
C VAL A 50 -4.80 -0.87 -2.20
N GLY A 51 -5.71 -0.01 -1.75
CA GLY A 51 -5.43 1.35 -1.31
C GLY A 51 -5.49 1.52 0.20
N GLY A 52 -4.78 2.53 0.69
CA GLY A 52 -4.68 2.86 2.10
C GLY A 52 -4.13 1.70 2.91
N GLN A 53 -3.10 1.03 2.40
CA GLN A 53 -2.52 -0.23 2.89
C GLN A 53 -3.46 -1.44 2.74
N CYS A 54 -4.67 -1.34 3.30
CA CYS A 54 -5.65 -2.43 3.38
C CYS A 54 -7.10 -1.90 3.50
N ASN A 55 -7.38 -0.67 3.06
CA ASN A 55 -8.63 0.01 3.36
C ASN A 55 -9.60 0.10 2.18
N TYR A 56 -9.09 -0.07 0.95
CA TYR A 56 -9.90 -0.04 -0.27
C TYR A 56 -9.40 -1.12 -1.22
N VAL A 57 -10.32 -1.88 -1.84
CA VAL A 57 -9.98 -2.87 -2.87
C VAL A 57 -10.74 -2.55 -4.14
N PHE A 58 -10.01 -2.49 -5.25
CA PHE A 58 -10.55 -2.28 -6.58
C PHE A 58 -10.15 -3.44 -7.50
N ARG A 59 -11.06 -3.85 -8.38
CA ARG A 59 -10.79 -4.79 -9.46
C ARG A 59 -10.92 -4.07 -10.80
N TYR A 60 -9.97 -4.29 -11.69
CA TYR A 60 -10.06 -3.78 -13.05
C TYR A 60 -11.14 -4.55 -13.82
N ASP A 61 -12.10 -3.81 -14.40
CA ASP A 61 -13.15 -4.37 -15.23
C ASP A 61 -12.76 -4.18 -16.71
N CYS A 62 -12.48 -5.28 -17.39
CA CYS A 62 -12.05 -5.25 -18.79
C CYS A 62 -13.13 -4.73 -19.75
N ASN A 63 -14.42 -4.84 -19.39
CA ASN A 63 -15.53 -4.36 -20.23
C ASN A 63 -15.77 -2.87 -20.01
N LYS A 64 -15.64 -2.39 -18.77
CA LYS A 64 -15.79 -0.96 -18.43
C LYS A 64 -14.50 -0.17 -18.62
N HIS A 65 -13.39 -0.85 -18.88
CA HIS A 65 -12.04 -0.30 -19.04
C HIS A 65 -11.55 0.56 -17.87
N LYS A 66 -12.01 0.27 -16.64
CA LYS A 66 -11.73 1.05 -15.44
C LYS A 66 -11.70 0.18 -14.18
N PHE A 67 -11.14 0.72 -13.10
CA PHE A 67 -11.23 0.09 -11.79
C PHE A 67 -12.64 0.27 -11.20
N VAL A 68 -13.15 -0.80 -10.60
CA VAL A 68 -14.44 -0.82 -9.92
C VAL A 68 -14.19 -1.17 -8.44
N PRO A 69 -14.72 -0.38 -7.49
CA PRO A 69 -14.58 -0.70 -6.07
C PRO A 69 -15.31 -2.00 -5.73
N LEU A 70 -14.70 -2.80 -4.86
CA LEU A 70 -15.33 -3.98 -4.28
C LEU A 70 -15.95 -3.64 -2.93
N ALA A 71 -17.20 -4.08 -2.73
CA ALA A 71 -17.89 -3.95 -1.46
C ALA A 71 -17.10 -4.62 -0.34
N ARG A 72 -16.98 -3.95 0.81
CA ARG A 72 -16.11 -4.35 1.93
C ARG A 72 -16.40 -5.77 2.42
N GLU A 73 -17.66 -6.17 2.37
CA GLU A 73 -18.15 -7.47 2.83
C GLU A 73 -17.52 -8.64 2.06
N LYS A 74 -17.00 -8.39 0.84
CA LYS A 74 -16.39 -9.40 -0.03
C LYS A 74 -14.93 -9.70 0.27
N TRP A 75 -14.23 -8.79 0.96
CA TRP A 75 -12.77 -8.89 1.14
C TRP A 75 -12.30 -8.56 2.56
N GLU A 76 -13.09 -7.86 3.37
CA GLU A 76 -12.72 -7.48 4.73
C GLU A 76 -12.89 -8.69 5.67
N PRO A 77 -11.80 -9.18 6.30
CA PRO A 77 -11.84 -10.30 7.22
C PRO A 77 -12.56 -9.90 8.51
N GLU A 78 -13.05 -10.89 9.24
CA GLU A 78 -13.80 -10.67 10.48
C GLU A 78 -13.03 -9.83 11.50
N SER A 79 -11.72 -10.05 11.63
CA SER A 79 -10.85 -9.28 12.53
C SER A 79 -10.84 -7.77 12.24
N MET A 80 -10.98 -7.37 10.97
CA MET A 80 -11.05 -5.96 10.56
C MET A 80 -12.42 -5.34 10.82
N ARG A 81 -13.50 -6.12 10.70
CA ARG A 81 -14.87 -5.65 10.97
C ARG A 81 -15.09 -5.29 12.43
N HIS A 82 -14.32 -5.90 13.32
CA HIS A 82 -14.33 -5.61 14.76
C HIS A 82 -13.52 -4.37 15.14
N TRP A 83 -12.84 -3.70 14.20
CA TRP A 83 -12.18 -2.43 14.47
C TRP A 83 -13.23 -1.35 14.75
N ASN A 84 -13.42 -1.04 16.03
CA ASN A 84 -14.38 -0.02 16.41
C ASN A 84 -13.85 1.39 16.10
N THR A 85 -14.78 2.27 15.70
CA THR A 85 -14.50 3.66 15.30
C THR A 85 -13.88 4.48 16.43
N HIS A 86 -14.20 4.17 17.69
CA HIS A 86 -13.66 4.87 18.85
C HIS A 86 -12.14 4.68 18.96
N ASN A 87 -11.66 3.43 18.86
CA ASN A 87 -10.25 3.08 18.92
C ASN A 87 -9.48 3.62 17.70
N ILE A 88 -10.10 3.58 16.51
CA ILE A 88 -9.56 4.19 15.29
C ILE A 88 -9.31 5.69 15.53
N ASN A 89 -10.32 6.41 16.01
CA ASN A 89 -10.20 7.84 16.26
C ASN A 89 -9.17 8.15 17.34
N ALA A 90 -9.18 7.44 18.47
CA ALA A 90 -8.20 7.62 19.53
C ALA A 90 -6.76 7.42 19.03
N MET A 91 -6.53 6.39 18.19
CA MET A 91 -5.23 6.13 17.57
C MET A 91 -4.79 7.29 16.68
N LEU A 92 -5.68 7.74 15.80
CA LEU A 92 -5.40 8.83 14.87
C LEU A 92 -5.23 10.17 15.61
N ASP A 93 -5.94 10.42 16.71
CA ASP A 93 -5.80 11.62 17.54
C ASP A 93 -4.43 11.66 18.24
N ALA A 94 -3.97 10.52 18.78
CA ALA A 94 -2.64 10.42 19.34
C ALA A 94 -1.54 10.63 18.29
N ALA A 95 -1.73 10.09 17.08
CA ALA A 95 -0.82 10.32 15.96
C ALA A 95 -0.80 11.79 15.53
N GLU A 96 -1.97 12.41 15.37
CA GLU A 96 -2.12 13.82 14.99
C GLU A 96 -1.44 14.75 15.99
N ALA A 97 -1.73 14.59 17.28
CA ALA A 97 -1.12 15.38 18.35
C ALA A 97 0.41 15.26 18.32
N ALA A 98 0.94 14.04 18.17
CA ALA A 98 2.37 13.80 18.10
C ALA A 98 3.01 14.45 16.86
N LEU A 99 2.38 14.35 15.70
CA LEU A 99 2.83 14.98 14.45
C LEU A 99 2.87 16.51 14.59
N VAL A 100 1.79 17.12 15.08
CA VAL A 100 1.70 18.58 15.24
C VAL A 100 2.71 19.10 16.25
N VAL A 101 2.82 18.47 17.43
CA VAL A 101 3.79 18.87 18.46
C VAL A 101 5.22 18.76 17.95
N THR A 102 5.56 17.64 17.30
CA THR A 102 6.90 17.40 16.76
C THR A 102 7.22 18.39 15.63
N ALA A 103 6.27 18.68 14.74
CA ALA A 103 6.46 19.67 13.68
C ALA A 103 6.73 21.07 14.23
N ASN A 104 6.05 21.47 15.31
CA ASN A 104 6.34 22.73 16.00
C ASN A 104 7.75 22.75 16.62
N GLN A 105 8.15 21.67 17.30
CA GLN A 105 9.48 21.54 17.90
C GLN A 105 10.62 21.59 16.88
N LEU A 106 10.38 21.08 15.67
CA LEU A 106 11.33 21.10 14.55
C LEU A 106 11.27 22.40 13.73
N GLY A 107 10.45 23.38 14.12
CA GLY A 107 10.29 24.63 13.37
C GLY A 107 9.63 24.46 11.98
N MET A 108 8.90 23.35 11.77
CA MET A 108 8.29 23.00 10.49
C MET A 108 6.83 23.44 10.36
N ALA A 109 6.24 24.05 11.38
CA ALA A 109 4.80 24.32 11.44
C ALA A 109 4.24 25.10 10.23
N SER A 110 5.00 26.04 9.68
CA SER A 110 4.62 26.81 8.48
C SER A 110 4.84 26.07 7.15
N CYS A 111 5.58 24.96 7.17
CA CYS A 111 5.99 24.20 5.99
C CYS A 111 5.29 22.83 5.91
N VAL A 112 4.26 22.61 6.73
CA VAL A 112 3.46 21.38 6.71
C VAL A 112 1.97 21.69 6.66
N LYS A 113 1.20 20.79 6.04
CA LYS A 113 -0.26 20.81 6.02
C LYS A 113 -0.80 19.52 6.59
N LEU A 114 -1.59 19.61 7.65
CA LEU A 114 -2.30 18.47 8.23
C LEU A 114 -3.36 17.92 7.27
N VAL A 115 -3.43 16.60 7.17
CA VAL A 115 -4.45 15.84 6.44
C VAL A 115 -4.98 14.74 7.33
N ARG A 116 -6.29 14.79 7.60
CA ARG A 116 -7.02 13.77 8.36
C ARG A 116 -8.02 13.07 7.44
N LYS A 117 -8.05 11.74 7.49
CA LYS A 117 -8.96 10.85 6.76
C LYS A 117 -9.62 9.87 7.74
N GLU A 118 -10.59 9.10 7.25
CA GLU A 118 -11.30 8.07 8.03
C GLU A 118 -10.35 7.08 8.73
N ARG A 119 -9.29 6.65 8.03
CA ARG A 119 -8.34 5.62 8.49
C ARG A 119 -6.88 6.05 8.38
N ALA A 120 -6.61 7.35 8.30
CA ALA A 120 -5.24 7.86 8.20
C ALA A 120 -5.14 9.30 8.68
N VAL A 121 -3.98 9.68 9.21
CA VAL A 121 -3.63 11.07 9.50
C VAL A 121 -2.18 11.33 9.12
N GLY A 122 -1.86 12.52 8.63
CA GLY A 122 -0.50 12.83 8.20
C GLY A 122 -0.25 14.31 7.97
N LEU A 123 1.01 14.63 7.72
CA LEU A 123 1.48 15.95 7.35
C LEU A 123 2.03 15.91 5.93
N LEU A 124 1.53 16.79 5.06
CA LEU A 124 2.11 17.06 3.75
C LEU A 124 3.17 18.16 3.89
N TYR A 125 4.39 17.93 3.44
CA TYR A 125 5.41 18.97 3.40
C TYR A 125 5.17 19.91 2.22
N THR A 126 5.00 21.20 2.50
CA THR A 126 4.69 22.25 1.52
C THR A 126 5.88 23.18 1.24
N GLY A 127 6.97 23.04 2.00
CA GLY A 127 8.18 23.84 1.84
C GLY A 127 9.06 23.39 0.67
N THR A 128 10.16 24.13 0.48
CA THR A 128 11.24 23.75 -0.46
C THR A 128 11.96 22.51 0.06
N TYR A 129 12.06 21.49 -0.78
CA TYR A 129 12.71 20.24 -0.39
C TYR A 129 14.22 20.40 -0.30
N HIS A 130 14.80 20.06 0.85
CA HIS A 130 16.24 20.00 1.09
C HIS A 130 16.65 18.59 1.52
N ARG A 131 17.95 18.28 1.41
CA ARG A 131 18.49 16.97 1.84
C ARG A 131 18.14 16.65 3.30
N THR A 132 18.02 17.67 4.15
CA THR A 132 17.65 17.52 5.56
C THR A 132 16.17 17.30 5.80
N THR A 133 15.30 17.63 4.84
CA THR A 133 13.84 17.42 4.96
C THR A 133 13.53 15.96 5.27
N ALA A 134 14.22 15.02 4.64
CA ALA A 134 14.04 13.59 4.90
C ALA A 134 14.23 13.22 6.38
N TYR A 135 15.24 13.78 7.06
CA TYR A 135 15.50 13.49 8.47
C TYR A 135 14.41 14.04 9.40
N PHE A 136 13.86 15.21 9.08
CA PHE A 136 12.75 15.75 9.86
C PHE A 136 11.45 14.97 9.66
N LEU A 137 11.18 14.52 8.43
CA LEU A 137 10.05 13.64 8.15
C LEU A 137 10.22 12.28 8.84
N ASP A 138 11.44 11.73 8.91
CA ASP A 138 11.73 10.53 9.69
C ASP A 138 11.44 10.76 11.18
N GLU A 139 11.89 11.88 11.77
CA GLU A 139 11.62 12.19 13.18
C GLU A 139 10.11 12.29 13.47
N LEU A 140 9.36 12.95 12.59
CA LEU A 140 7.89 13.01 12.65
C LEU A 140 7.27 11.62 12.64
N ALA A 141 7.71 10.75 11.73
CA ALA A 141 7.23 9.37 11.63
C ALA A 141 7.56 8.56 12.90
N LEU A 142 8.77 8.71 13.44
CA LEU A 142 9.21 8.01 14.64
C LEU A 142 8.41 8.44 15.88
N LYS A 143 8.19 9.75 16.07
CA LYS A 143 7.43 10.30 17.21
C LYS A 143 5.95 9.92 17.16
N ALA A 144 5.33 10.01 15.97
CA ALA A 144 3.96 9.58 15.79
C ALA A 144 3.80 8.08 16.07
N ARG A 145 4.74 7.26 15.56
CA ARG A 145 4.75 5.81 15.83
C ARG A 145 4.89 5.50 17.31
N ASP A 146 5.76 6.20 18.05
CA ASP A 146 5.94 5.98 19.48
C ASP A 146 4.69 6.35 20.29
N ALA A 147 4.06 7.50 19.96
CA ALA A 147 2.82 7.93 20.59
C ALA A 147 1.70 6.90 20.39
N VAL A 148 1.51 6.41 19.17
CA VAL A 148 0.51 5.38 18.85
C VAL A 148 0.81 4.08 19.59
N LYS A 149 2.07 3.59 19.58
CA LYS A 149 2.45 2.37 20.32
C LYS A 149 2.15 2.49 21.81
N ARG A 150 2.40 3.66 22.40
CA ARG A 150 2.15 3.91 23.82
C ARG A 150 0.67 3.85 24.14
N LEU A 151 -0.16 4.54 23.36
CA LEU A 151 -1.62 4.50 23.48
C LEU A 151 -2.15 3.07 23.40
N LEU A 152 -1.77 2.33 22.34
CA LEU A 152 -2.28 0.98 22.11
C LEU A 152 -1.88 0.01 23.24
N ARG A 153 -0.65 0.14 23.76
CA ARG A 153 -0.19 -0.65 24.92
C ARG A 153 -0.96 -0.32 26.19
N GLN A 154 -1.15 0.96 26.49
CA GLN A 154 -1.86 1.40 27.70
C GLN A 154 -3.34 1.01 27.68
N GLY A 155 -3.98 1.14 26.52
CA GLY A 155 -5.38 0.76 26.32
C GLY A 155 -5.61 -0.74 26.06
N HIS A 156 -4.56 -1.57 26.01
CA HIS A 156 -4.63 -2.98 25.60
C HIS A 156 -5.39 -3.17 24.26
N LEU A 157 -5.16 -2.24 23.33
CA LEU A 157 -5.84 -2.20 22.03
C LEU A 157 -5.01 -2.92 20.96
N HIS A 158 -5.67 -3.82 20.23
CA HIS A 158 -5.08 -4.53 19.09
C HIS A 158 -5.57 -3.91 17.78
N LEU A 159 -5.00 -2.76 17.42
CA LEU A 159 -5.25 -2.11 16.13
C LEU A 159 -3.95 -2.03 15.34
N PRO A 160 -3.84 -2.72 14.19
CA PRO A 160 -2.66 -2.64 13.34
C PRO A 160 -2.58 -1.25 12.73
N PHE A 161 -1.36 -0.74 12.60
CA PHE A 161 -1.12 0.55 12.00
C PHE A 161 0.25 0.57 11.32
N CYS A 162 0.41 1.49 10.38
CA CYS A 162 1.66 1.76 9.69
C CYS A 162 2.00 3.23 9.82
N THR A 163 3.27 3.55 10.09
CA THR A 163 3.77 4.92 10.07
C THR A 163 4.97 4.98 9.15
N PHE A 164 4.96 5.90 8.19
CA PHE A 164 6.00 5.98 7.18
C PHE A 164 6.27 7.43 6.76
N ASN A 165 7.50 7.66 6.33
CA ASN A 165 7.96 8.84 5.61
C ASN A 165 7.86 8.56 4.11
N GLY A 166 6.98 9.27 3.40
CA GLY A 166 6.79 9.16 1.95
C GLY A 166 7.72 10.08 1.14
N GLY A 167 8.74 10.66 1.78
CA GLY A 167 9.72 11.54 1.17
C GLY A 167 9.27 13.00 1.08
N ARG A 168 7.96 13.26 0.89
CA ARG A 168 7.36 14.62 0.97
C ARG A 168 6.16 14.70 1.90
N ASP A 169 5.89 13.62 2.61
CA ASP A 169 4.82 13.54 3.58
C ASP A 169 5.17 12.51 4.65
N VAL A 170 4.44 12.57 5.75
CA VAL A 170 4.46 11.57 6.82
C VAL A 170 3.03 11.20 7.10
N PHE A 171 2.73 9.91 7.10
CA PHE A 171 1.40 9.41 7.40
C PHE A 171 1.44 8.28 8.42
N VAL A 172 0.38 8.25 9.22
CA VAL A 172 -0.03 7.13 10.07
C VAL A 172 -1.33 6.59 9.51
N ASP A 173 -1.30 5.37 8.99
CA ASP A 173 -2.47 4.64 8.50
C ASP A 173 -2.92 3.61 9.53
N VAL A 174 -4.23 3.46 9.68
CA VAL A 174 -4.84 2.28 10.33
C VAL A 174 -4.78 1.13 9.33
N GLY A 175 -4.12 0.05 9.74
CA GLY A 175 -3.86 -1.12 8.91
C GLY A 175 -2.39 -1.27 8.51
N SER A 176 -2.13 -2.28 7.67
CA SER A 176 -0.79 -2.58 7.17
C SER A 176 -0.84 -3.22 5.78
N LYS A 177 0.27 -3.12 5.06
CA LYS A 177 0.41 -3.71 3.72
C LYS A 177 0.31 -5.25 3.76
N GLU A 178 0.81 -5.86 4.83
CA GLU A 178 0.65 -7.28 5.15
C GLU A 178 -0.82 -7.71 5.08
N LEU A 179 -1.70 -7.00 5.82
CA LEU A 179 -3.13 -7.26 5.81
C LEU A 179 -3.73 -7.06 4.42
N GLY A 180 -3.32 -6.00 3.72
CA GLY A 180 -3.73 -5.74 2.33
C GLY A 180 -3.45 -6.91 1.39
N ILE A 181 -2.24 -7.47 1.48
CA ILE A 181 -1.80 -8.60 0.68
C ILE A 181 -2.55 -9.87 1.08
N ASP A 182 -2.65 -10.17 2.38
CA ASP A 182 -3.32 -11.38 2.86
C ASP A 182 -4.82 -11.41 2.50
N MET A 183 -5.50 -10.27 2.60
CA MET A 183 -6.89 -10.16 2.15
C MET A 183 -7.04 -10.39 0.65
N LEU A 184 -6.16 -9.77 -0.15
CA LEU A 184 -6.21 -9.95 -1.60
C LEU A 184 -5.93 -11.40 -1.98
N ARG A 185 -4.97 -12.05 -1.33
CA ARG A 185 -4.68 -13.48 -1.51
C ARG A 185 -5.91 -14.34 -1.24
N GLY A 186 -6.60 -14.12 -0.13
CA GLY A 186 -7.86 -14.80 0.18
C GLY A 186 -8.95 -14.54 -0.87
N LEU A 187 -9.07 -13.30 -1.35
CA LEU A 187 -10.04 -12.92 -2.37
C LEU A 187 -9.80 -13.58 -3.73
N VAL A 188 -8.54 -13.80 -4.12
CA VAL A 188 -8.18 -14.40 -5.42
C VAL A 188 -7.87 -15.89 -5.33
N GLY A 189 -7.90 -16.47 -4.12
CA GLY A 189 -7.60 -17.89 -3.88
C GLY A 189 -6.14 -18.26 -4.09
N ALA A 190 -5.20 -17.37 -3.72
CA ALA A 190 -3.76 -17.59 -3.89
C ALA A 190 -3.06 -18.00 -2.58
N GLU A 191 -2.19 -19.01 -2.67
CA GLU A 191 -1.38 -19.43 -1.53
C GLU A 191 -0.18 -18.51 -1.27
N ARG A 192 0.41 -18.62 -0.07
CA ARG A 192 1.60 -17.84 0.31
C ARG A 192 2.77 -18.12 -0.63
N ALA A 193 2.94 -19.40 -0.98
CA ALA A 193 4.01 -19.89 -1.85
C ALA A 193 3.80 -19.49 -3.34
N GLU A 194 2.59 -19.06 -3.70
CA GLU A 194 2.23 -18.63 -5.05
C GLU A 194 2.20 -17.10 -5.18
N THR A 195 2.46 -16.38 -4.09
CA THR A 195 2.41 -14.93 -4.05
C THR A 195 3.81 -14.33 -3.90
N LEU A 196 4.12 -13.34 -4.73
CA LEU A 196 5.36 -12.58 -4.68
C LEU A 196 5.03 -11.09 -4.56
N HIS A 197 5.57 -10.44 -3.53
CA HIS A 197 5.58 -8.99 -3.39
C HIS A 197 6.89 -8.42 -3.93
N MET A 198 6.80 -7.32 -4.68
CA MET A 198 7.95 -6.52 -5.10
C MET A 198 7.79 -5.13 -4.49
N GLY A 199 8.75 -4.72 -3.67
CA GLY A 199 8.73 -3.43 -2.99
C GLY A 199 10.14 -3.00 -2.62
N ASP A 200 10.27 -1.82 -2.03
CA ASP A 200 11.56 -1.26 -1.64
C ASP A 200 11.75 -1.22 -0.12
N GLN A 201 12.99 -0.97 0.31
CA GLN A 201 13.33 -0.65 1.70
C GLN A 201 14.06 0.69 1.83
N PHE A 202 13.78 1.65 0.94
CA PHE A 202 14.54 2.90 0.92
C PHE A 202 14.45 3.69 2.22
N THR A 203 13.39 3.49 3.00
CA THR A 203 13.18 4.22 4.26
C THR A 203 13.21 3.28 5.47
N ARG A 204 13.81 3.75 6.57
CA ARG A 204 13.84 3.06 7.87
C ARG A 204 12.45 2.82 8.47
N THR A 205 11.44 3.53 7.98
CA THR A 205 10.03 3.41 8.35
C THR A 205 9.17 2.95 7.17
N GLY A 206 9.73 2.22 6.21
CA GLY A 206 9.03 1.82 4.98
C GLY A 206 7.79 0.96 5.24
N ASN A 207 6.75 1.20 4.46
CA ASN A 207 5.48 0.47 4.55
C ASN A 207 5.54 -0.94 3.93
N ASP A 208 6.64 -1.30 3.25
CA ASP A 208 6.85 -2.62 2.65
C ASP A 208 7.45 -3.67 3.59
N LEU A 209 8.05 -3.27 4.71
CA LEU A 209 8.73 -4.20 5.62
C LEU A 209 7.80 -5.30 6.16
N LEU A 210 6.52 -4.98 6.38
CA LEU A 210 5.54 -5.94 6.87
C LEU A 210 5.03 -6.89 5.77
N ALA A 211 5.16 -6.53 4.49
CA ALA A 211 4.69 -7.37 3.38
C ALA A 211 5.33 -8.77 3.35
N ARG A 212 6.60 -8.89 3.81
CA ARG A 212 7.31 -10.19 3.94
C ARG A 212 6.64 -11.18 4.88
N ARG A 213 5.74 -10.71 5.74
CA ARG A 213 4.95 -11.57 6.62
C ARG A 213 3.71 -12.13 5.93
N ALA A 214 3.30 -11.61 4.77
CA ALA A 214 2.18 -12.12 3.98
C ALA A 214 2.62 -13.08 2.87
N CYS A 215 3.79 -12.85 2.26
CA CYS A 215 4.28 -13.66 1.13
C CYS A 215 5.78 -13.51 0.88
N GLY A 216 6.32 -14.24 -0.10
CA GLY A 216 7.68 -14.02 -0.60
C GLY A 216 7.85 -12.57 -1.05
N THR A 217 8.97 -11.94 -0.70
CA THR A 217 9.21 -10.53 -1.03
C THR A 217 10.57 -10.36 -1.68
N VAL A 218 10.60 -9.69 -2.82
CA VAL A 218 11.82 -9.23 -3.51
C VAL A 218 11.97 -7.74 -3.23
N TRP A 219 13.16 -7.35 -2.78
CA TRP A 219 13.51 -5.94 -2.64
C TRP A 219 14.12 -5.45 -3.94
N VAL A 220 13.63 -4.32 -4.42
CA VAL A 220 14.10 -3.67 -5.64
C VAL A 220 14.44 -2.22 -5.36
N ASP A 221 15.55 -1.76 -5.91
CA ASP A 221 16.12 -0.44 -5.66
C ASP A 221 15.83 0.56 -6.79
N ASP A 222 15.44 0.08 -7.98
CA ASP A 222 15.04 0.94 -9.08
C ASP A 222 14.11 0.24 -10.10
N PRO A 223 13.50 1.01 -11.04
CA PRO A 223 12.63 0.43 -12.07
C PRO A 223 13.33 -0.56 -13.02
N GLY A 224 14.63 -0.39 -13.26
CA GLY A 224 15.45 -1.29 -14.07
C GLY A 224 15.64 -2.65 -13.40
N GLU A 225 15.93 -2.67 -12.10
CA GLU A 225 15.97 -3.90 -11.31
C GLU A 225 14.60 -4.59 -11.27
N THR A 226 13.53 -3.83 -11.05
CA THR A 226 12.16 -4.34 -11.12
C THR A 226 11.91 -5.01 -12.48
N ALA A 227 12.32 -4.37 -13.58
CA ALA A 227 12.16 -4.93 -14.92
C ALA A 227 13.00 -6.20 -15.14
N ALA A 228 14.21 -6.26 -14.59
CA ALA A 228 15.05 -7.46 -14.63
C ALA A 228 14.38 -8.62 -13.89
N MET A 229 13.94 -8.41 -12.64
CA MET A 229 13.27 -9.44 -11.84
C MET A 229 11.97 -9.95 -12.49
N LEU A 230 11.19 -9.06 -13.10
CA LEU A 230 10.00 -9.46 -13.85
C LEU A 230 10.32 -10.29 -15.09
N ARG A 231 11.44 -10.04 -15.77
CA ARG A 231 11.91 -10.85 -16.91
C ARG A 231 12.35 -12.23 -16.46
N GLU A 232 13.13 -12.32 -15.39
CA GLU A 232 13.56 -13.59 -14.80
C GLU A 232 12.36 -14.45 -14.38
N LEU A 233 11.38 -13.84 -13.71
CA LEU A 233 10.15 -14.52 -13.30
C LEU A 233 9.40 -15.11 -14.51
N LEU A 234 9.30 -14.35 -15.61
CA LEU A 234 8.66 -14.83 -16.83
C LEU A 234 9.43 -15.99 -17.47
N SER A 235 10.77 -15.90 -17.53
CA SER A 235 11.62 -16.98 -18.06
C SER A 235 11.43 -18.28 -17.27
N ALA A 236 11.48 -18.19 -15.94
CA ALA A 236 11.31 -19.34 -15.06
C ALA A 236 9.91 -19.98 -15.18
N MET A 237 8.86 -19.16 -15.38
CA MET A 237 7.50 -19.66 -15.62
C MET A 237 7.40 -20.41 -16.95
N ASP A 238 8.05 -19.92 -18.01
CA ASP A 238 8.04 -20.56 -19.31
C ASP A 238 8.84 -21.87 -19.31
N GLU A 239 9.99 -21.91 -18.62
CA GLU A 239 10.76 -23.14 -18.42
C GLU A 239 9.96 -24.19 -17.64
N ARG A 240 9.30 -23.80 -16.54
CA ARG A 240 8.47 -24.73 -15.76
C ARG A 240 7.33 -25.32 -16.59
N LYS A 241 6.71 -24.54 -17.48
CA LYS A 241 5.69 -25.06 -18.40
C LYS A 241 6.25 -26.11 -19.34
N ARG A 242 7.47 -25.92 -19.88
CA ARG A 242 8.14 -26.91 -20.75
C ARG A 242 8.54 -28.19 -20.02
N LEU A 243 8.71 -28.15 -18.70
CA LEU A 243 9.03 -29.35 -17.90
C LEU A 243 7.79 -30.17 -17.53
N LEU A 244 6.60 -29.56 -17.58
CA LEU A 244 5.33 -30.18 -17.18
C LEU A 244 4.49 -30.70 -18.35
N TYR A 245 4.85 -30.35 -19.59
CA TYR A 245 4.19 -30.74 -20.84
C TYR A 245 5.23 -31.14 -21.88
#